data_AF-S4Y5G9-F1
#
_entry.id   AF-S4Y5G9-F1
#
_cell.length_a   1.000
_cell.length_b   1.000
_cell.length_c   1.000
_cell.angle_alpha   90.00
_cell.angle_beta   90.00
_cell.angle_gamma   90.00
#
_symmetry.space_group_name_H-M   'P 1'
#
loop_
_entity.id
_entity.type
_entity.pdbx_description
1 polymer ?
#
loop_
_entity_poly.entity_id
_entity_poly.type
_entity_poly.pdbx_seq_one_letter_code
_entity_poly.pdbx_strand_id
1 'polypeptide(L)'
;MRAMIPVDPPATDPREPPRASRREAALIAASVTIGVALAVAYAFHPDRAGAPGMLAALGALYAVLAAITVMWLRRRGELRAALRPLSGDLARGAFVAAGLYGMAMAVQLALAPRGSPREAWLLRLYLHLGDPLADTRVFTGAIVFVVAALEELVWRGLVMRALEGPFGQVTAWLLSSALFAAAHLPTLFLLGDPLAGPNPLLVAAGFGCSIVWGRVVHRTGRLPPALFAHAFFSWAIVSFPIWRP
;
A
#
# COMPACT_ATOMS: atom_id res chain seq x y z
N MET A 1 -53.92 -21.11 1.94
CA MET A 1 -52.44 -21.20 1.94
C MET A 1 -51.94 -20.69 0.58
N ARG A 2 -51.38 -19.47 0.51
CA ARG A 2 -50.76 -18.97 -0.73
C ARG A 2 -49.35 -19.56 -0.80
N ALA A 3 -49.08 -20.32 -1.85
CA ALA A 3 -47.74 -20.84 -2.12
C ALA A 3 -46.78 -19.66 -2.27
N MET A 4 -45.71 -19.66 -1.46
CA MET A 4 -44.64 -18.67 -1.53
C MET A 4 -43.87 -18.97 -2.82
N ILE A 5 -44.07 -18.15 -3.85
CA ILE A 5 -43.33 -18.28 -5.10
C ILE A 5 -41.87 -17.93 -4.77
N PRO A 6 -40.91 -18.83 -5.01
CA PRO A 6 -39.49 -18.50 -4.84
C PRO A 6 -39.17 -17.36 -5.80
N VAL A 7 -38.83 -16.20 -5.23
CA VAL A 7 -38.33 -15.08 -6.00
C VAL A 7 -36.93 -15.48 -6.44
N ASP A 8 -36.77 -15.77 -7.73
CA ASP A 8 -35.43 -15.97 -8.29
C ASP A 8 -34.58 -14.74 -7.96
N PRO A 9 -33.33 -14.94 -7.48
CA PRO A 9 -32.45 -13.82 -7.20
C PRO A 9 -32.33 -12.98 -8.48
N PRO A 10 -32.38 -11.64 -8.38
CA PRO A 10 -32.33 -10.78 -9.55
C PRO A 10 -31.12 -11.15 -10.40
N ALA A 11 -31.39 -11.47 -11.67
CA ALA A 11 -30.36 -11.78 -12.65
C ALA A 11 -29.35 -10.62 -12.65
N THR A 12 -28.12 -10.89 -12.22
CA THR A 12 -27.04 -9.90 -12.23
C THR A 12 -26.88 -9.36 -13.64
N ASP A 13 -26.89 -8.04 -13.82
CA ASP A 13 -26.63 -7.40 -15.11
C ASP A 13 -25.39 -8.06 -15.73
N PRO A 14 -25.48 -8.66 -16.93
CA PRO A 14 -24.33 -9.31 -17.58
C PRO A 14 -23.15 -8.36 -17.84
N ARG A 15 -23.33 -7.05 -17.62
CA ARG A 15 -22.27 -6.03 -17.65
C ARG A 15 -21.55 -5.85 -16.31
N GLU A 16 -22.09 -6.36 -15.20
CA GLU A 16 -21.40 -6.35 -13.91
C GLU A 16 -20.36 -7.48 -13.86
N PRO A 17 -19.08 -7.18 -13.56
CA PRO A 17 -18.06 -8.21 -13.48
C PRO A 17 -18.37 -9.20 -12.34
N PRO A 18 -18.06 -10.49 -12.52
CA PRO A 18 -18.46 -11.55 -11.59
C PRO A 18 -17.89 -11.28 -10.19
N ARG A 19 -18.68 -11.27 -9.13
CA ARG A 19 -18.17 -10.95 -7.78
C ARG A 19 -17.32 -12.11 -7.24
N ALA A 20 -16.20 -11.82 -6.59
CA ALA A 20 -15.42 -12.84 -5.91
C ALA A 20 -16.25 -13.46 -4.78
N SER A 21 -16.13 -14.78 -4.59
CA SER A 21 -16.77 -15.44 -3.45
C SER A 21 -16.10 -15.02 -2.13
N ARG A 22 -16.80 -15.16 -0.99
CA ARG A 22 -16.21 -14.92 0.35
C ARG A 22 -14.90 -15.70 0.55
N ARG A 23 -14.87 -16.97 0.14
CA ARG A 23 -13.71 -17.85 0.26
C ARG A 23 -12.55 -17.37 -0.63
N GLU A 24 -12.84 -17.05 -1.89
CA GLU A 24 -11.83 -16.52 -2.81
C GLU A 24 -11.23 -15.20 -2.31
N ALA A 25 -12.07 -14.26 -1.88
CA ALA A 25 -11.64 -12.98 -1.34
C ALA A 25 -10.76 -13.15 -0.09
N ALA A 26 -11.15 -14.03 0.83
CA ALA A 26 -10.37 -14.34 2.02
C ALA A 26 -9.01 -14.99 1.67
N LEU A 27 -8.98 -15.93 0.71
CA LEU A 27 -7.74 -16.56 0.26
C LEU A 27 -6.80 -15.55 -0.40
N ILE A 28 -7.31 -14.68 -1.28
CA ILE A 28 -6.52 -13.62 -1.91
C ILE A 28 -5.95 -12.68 -0.84
N ALA A 29 -6.81 -12.16 0.04
CA ALA A 29 -6.43 -11.22 1.08
C ALA A 29 -5.38 -11.82 2.03
N ALA A 30 -5.60 -13.05 2.53
CA ALA A 30 -4.68 -13.73 3.42
C ALA A 30 -3.35 -14.04 2.73
N SER A 31 -3.36 -14.56 1.49
CA SER A 31 -2.13 -14.92 0.77
C SER A 31 -1.27 -13.70 0.47
N VAL A 32 -1.87 -12.60 0.01
CA VAL A 32 -1.15 -11.34 -0.22
C VAL A 32 -0.60 -10.79 1.10
N THR A 33 -1.42 -10.73 2.16
CA THR A 33 -1.00 -10.18 3.46
C THR A 33 0.16 -10.98 4.05
N ILE A 34 0.07 -12.32 4.06
CA ILE A 34 1.13 -13.19 4.58
C ILE A 34 2.39 -13.10 3.71
N GLY A 35 2.24 -13.17 2.38
CA GLY A 35 3.38 -13.07 1.46
C GLY A 35 4.13 -11.74 1.61
N VAL A 36 3.40 -10.63 1.68
CA VAL A 36 3.99 -9.30 1.92
C VAL A 36 4.62 -9.22 3.31
N ALA A 37 3.96 -9.74 4.36
CA ALA A 37 4.54 -9.74 5.71
C ALA A 37 5.86 -10.52 5.78
N LEU A 38 5.95 -11.67 5.11
CA LEU A 38 7.20 -12.44 5.03
C LEU A 38 8.28 -11.69 4.27
N ALA A 39 7.95 -11.05 3.15
CA ALA A 39 8.91 -10.25 2.39
C ALA A 39 9.35 -8.99 3.16
N VAL A 40 8.44 -8.33 3.88
CA VAL A 40 8.74 -7.21 4.77
C VAL A 40 9.63 -7.68 5.92
N ALA A 41 9.33 -8.81 6.57
CA ALA A 41 10.18 -9.35 7.63
C ALA A 41 11.59 -9.70 7.13
N TYR A 42 11.69 -10.26 5.92
CA TYR A 42 12.97 -10.52 5.27
C TYR A 42 13.73 -9.23 4.97
N ALA A 43 13.07 -8.29 4.28
CA ALA A 43 13.65 -7.03 3.82
C ALA A 43 14.09 -6.14 4.99
N PHE A 44 13.28 -6.06 6.04
CA PHE A 44 13.53 -5.22 7.20
C PHE A 44 14.41 -5.84 8.28
N HIS A 45 14.96 -7.04 8.05
CA HIS A 45 15.92 -7.63 8.97
C HIS A 45 17.17 -6.75 9.12
N PRO A 46 17.67 -6.47 10.35
CA PRO A 46 18.80 -5.57 10.57
C PRO A 46 20.05 -5.87 9.72
N ASP A 47 20.38 -7.15 9.54
CA ASP A 47 21.53 -7.58 8.72
C ASP A 47 21.43 -7.22 7.22
N ARG A 48 20.26 -6.75 6.76
CA ARG A 48 20.02 -6.33 5.37
C ARG A 48 19.85 -4.82 5.23
N ALA A 49 20.04 -4.05 6.30
CA ALA A 49 19.97 -2.59 6.24
C ALA A 49 20.91 -2.05 5.16
N GLY A 50 20.37 -1.24 4.24
CA GLY A 50 21.11 -0.68 3.11
C GLY A 50 21.50 -1.68 2.00
N ALA A 51 21.17 -2.96 2.13
CA ALA A 51 21.52 -3.97 1.14
C ALA A 51 20.59 -3.87 -0.10
N PRO A 52 21.11 -3.92 -1.34
CA PRO A 52 20.28 -3.93 -2.55
C PRO A 52 19.26 -5.08 -2.59
N GLY A 53 19.61 -6.22 -1.98
CA GLY A 53 18.75 -7.40 -1.87
C GLY A 53 17.44 -7.14 -1.13
N MET A 54 17.40 -6.13 -0.25
CA MET A 54 16.19 -5.72 0.45
C MET A 54 15.09 -5.26 -0.52
N LEU A 55 15.39 -4.23 -1.32
CA LEU A 55 14.42 -3.68 -2.27
C LEU A 55 14.15 -4.65 -3.42
N ALA A 56 15.16 -5.43 -3.83
CA ALA A 56 14.98 -6.47 -4.84
C ALA A 56 13.96 -7.54 -4.40
N ALA A 57 13.99 -7.98 -3.13
CA ALA A 57 13.04 -8.95 -2.61
C ALA A 57 11.60 -8.42 -2.62
N LEU A 58 11.39 -7.19 -2.14
CA LEU A 58 10.07 -6.54 -2.18
C LEU A 58 9.59 -6.32 -3.61
N GLY A 59 10.46 -5.78 -4.47
CA GLY A 59 10.15 -5.54 -5.89
C GLY A 59 9.82 -6.82 -6.64
N ALA A 60 10.55 -7.90 -6.42
CA ALA A 60 10.27 -9.20 -7.05
C ALA A 60 8.91 -9.76 -6.64
N LEU A 61 8.59 -9.75 -5.34
CA LEU A 61 7.28 -10.19 -4.86
C LEU A 61 6.16 -9.35 -5.50
N TYR A 62 6.26 -8.02 -5.42
CA TYR A 62 5.23 -7.14 -5.94
C TYR A 62 5.12 -7.18 -7.46
N ALA A 63 6.20 -7.44 -8.20
CA ALA A 63 6.13 -7.66 -9.65
C ALA A 63 5.30 -8.92 -10.00
N VAL A 64 5.51 -10.02 -9.27
CA VAL A 64 4.73 -11.25 -9.46
C VAL A 64 3.26 -11.02 -9.10
N LEU A 65 2.99 -10.42 -7.94
CA LEU A 65 1.63 -10.12 -7.51
C LEU A 65 0.93 -9.14 -8.46
N ALA A 66 1.64 -8.12 -8.96
CA ALA A 66 1.13 -7.18 -9.95
C ALA A 66 0.74 -7.87 -11.26
N ALA A 67 1.57 -8.81 -11.75
CA ALA A 67 1.23 -9.61 -12.93
C ALA A 67 -0.05 -10.43 -12.69
N ILE A 68 -0.19 -11.04 -11.51
CA ILE A 68 -1.41 -11.75 -11.10
C ILE A 68 -2.60 -10.78 -11.07
N THR A 69 -2.45 -9.58 -10.51
CA THR A 69 -3.51 -8.56 -10.48
C THR A 69 -3.94 -8.15 -11.89
N VAL A 70 -3.00 -7.90 -12.80
CA VAL A 70 -3.31 -7.56 -14.20
C VAL A 70 -4.06 -8.70 -14.89
N MET A 71 -3.62 -9.94 -14.69
CA MET A 71 -4.31 -11.12 -15.23
C MET A 71 -5.72 -11.28 -14.65
N TRP A 72 -5.88 -11.06 -13.35
CA TRP A 72 -7.16 -11.12 -12.66
C TRP A 72 -8.13 -10.05 -13.18
N LEU A 73 -7.69 -8.79 -13.27
CA LEU A 73 -8.47 -7.69 -13.85
C LEU A 73 -8.83 -7.93 -15.32
N ARG A 74 -7.92 -8.51 -16.11
CA ARG A 74 -8.16 -8.84 -17.52
C ARG A 74 -9.24 -9.92 -17.67
N ARG A 75 -9.17 -10.99 -16.88
CA ARG A 75 -10.17 -12.09 -16.90
C ARG A 75 -11.57 -11.61 -16.55
N ARG A 76 -11.67 -10.52 -15.78
CA ARG A 76 -12.94 -9.90 -15.36
C ARG A 76 -13.42 -8.79 -16.28
N GLY A 77 -12.68 -8.45 -17.34
CA GLY A 77 -13.00 -7.32 -18.21
C GLY A 77 -12.82 -5.94 -17.56
N GLU A 78 -12.22 -5.86 -16.37
CA GLU A 78 -12.09 -4.63 -15.59
C GLU A 78 -10.80 -3.85 -15.90
N LEU A 79 -9.80 -4.50 -16.52
CA LEU A 79 -8.45 -3.95 -16.69
C LEU A 79 -8.44 -2.54 -17.31
N ARG A 80 -9.17 -2.36 -18.41
CA ARG A 80 -9.22 -1.07 -19.11
C ARG A 80 -9.90 -0.01 -18.26
N ALA A 81 -11.00 -0.34 -17.58
CA ALA A 81 -11.69 0.61 -16.72
C ALA A 81 -10.82 1.01 -15.51
N ALA A 82 -10.11 0.04 -14.92
CA ALA A 82 -9.28 0.26 -13.75
C ALA A 82 -8.01 1.09 -14.05
N LEU A 83 -7.35 0.86 -15.20
CA LEU A 83 -6.03 1.44 -15.52
C LEU A 83 -6.05 2.55 -16.55
N ARG A 84 -7.19 2.88 -17.19
CA ARG A 84 -7.24 3.96 -18.17
C ARG A 84 -6.93 5.31 -17.48
N PRO A 85 -5.81 5.97 -17.82
CA PRO A 85 -5.55 7.31 -17.31
C PRO A 85 -6.55 8.29 -17.92
N LEU A 86 -6.99 9.27 -17.12
CA LEU A 86 -7.73 10.43 -17.59
C LEU A 86 -6.96 11.71 -17.25
N SER A 87 -7.33 12.79 -17.94
CA SER A 87 -6.78 14.11 -17.67
C SER A 87 -6.95 14.47 -16.19
N GLY A 88 -5.86 14.98 -15.61
CA GLY A 88 -5.79 15.40 -14.22
C GLY A 88 -5.53 14.30 -13.19
N ASP A 89 -5.42 13.01 -13.57
CA ASP A 89 -5.11 11.95 -12.60
C ASP A 89 -3.77 12.15 -11.91
N LEU A 90 -2.72 12.49 -12.67
CA LEU A 90 -1.40 12.76 -12.12
C LEU A 90 -1.41 13.99 -11.21
N ALA A 91 -2.12 15.06 -11.60
CA ALA A 91 -2.26 16.25 -10.76
C ALA A 91 -2.97 15.93 -9.44
N ARG A 92 -4.09 15.19 -9.48
CA ARG A 92 -4.77 14.72 -8.27
C ARG A 92 -3.85 13.86 -7.40
N GLY A 93 -3.12 12.93 -8.01
CA GLY A 93 -2.16 12.08 -7.31
C GLY A 93 -1.05 12.90 -6.65
N ALA A 94 -0.49 13.89 -7.34
CA ALA A 94 0.51 14.81 -6.80
C ALA A 94 -0.03 15.61 -5.60
N PHE A 95 -1.25 16.14 -5.68
CA PHE A 95 -1.87 16.87 -4.55
C PHE A 95 -2.10 15.95 -3.34
N VAL A 96 -2.56 14.72 -3.55
CA VAL A 96 -2.72 13.73 -2.48
C VAL A 96 -1.37 13.39 -1.85
N ALA A 97 -0.34 13.14 -2.67
CA ALA A 97 1.02 12.86 -2.20
C ALA A 97 1.61 14.02 -1.39
N ALA A 98 1.47 15.26 -1.88
CA ALA A 98 1.95 16.45 -1.17
C ALA A 98 1.23 16.64 0.18
N GLY A 99 -0.09 16.43 0.22
CA GLY A 99 -0.87 16.47 1.46
C GLY A 99 -0.44 15.41 2.47
N LEU A 100 -0.21 14.17 2.01
CA LEU A 100 0.30 13.08 2.86
C LEU A 100 1.73 13.35 3.34
N TYR A 101 2.59 13.91 2.50
CA TYR A 101 3.95 14.30 2.87
C TYR A 101 3.94 15.37 3.96
N GLY A 102 3.15 16.43 3.79
CA GLY A 102 2.98 17.48 4.81
C GLY A 102 2.41 16.93 6.13
N MET A 103 1.45 16.00 6.05
CA MET A 103 0.94 15.30 7.24
C MET A 103 2.01 14.44 7.91
N ALA A 104 2.82 13.71 7.14
CA ALA A 104 3.92 12.90 7.68
C ALA A 104 4.95 13.78 8.41
N MET A 105 5.29 14.95 7.86
CA MET A 105 6.13 15.93 8.55
C MET A 105 5.50 16.41 9.86
N ALA A 106 4.21 16.78 9.85
CA ALA A 106 3.52 17.23 11.06
C ALA A 106 3.48 16.15 12.15
N VAL A 107 3.17 14.90 11.76
CA VAL A 107 3.15 13.75 12.67
C VAL A 107 4.53 13.45 13.23
N GLN A 108 5.58 13.51 12.41
CA GLN A 108 6.96 13.39 12.89
C GLN A 108 7.26 14.45 13.94
N LEU A 109 7.01 15.72 13.65
CA LEU A 109 7.29 16.83 14.58
C LEU A 109 6.58 16.64 15.93
N ALA A 110 5.40 16.03 15.93
CA ALA A 110 4.64 15.74 17.14
C ALA A 110 5.11 14.47 17.87
N LEU A 111 5.38 13.37 17.16
CA LEU A 111 5.64 12.06 17.76
C LEU A 111 7.11 11.77 18.04
N ALA A 112 8.01 12.30 17.22
CA ALA A 112 9.45 12.08 17.28
C ALA A 112 10.21 13.41 17.17
N PRO A 113 9.99 14.35 18.10
CA PRO A 113 10.72 15.62 18.11
C PRO A 113 12.21 15.38 18.31
N ARG A 114 13.03 16.29 17.78
CA ARG A 114 14.50 16.22 17.88
C ARG A 114 14.96 16.16 19.32
N GLY A 115 15.95 15.30 19.58
CA GLY A 115 16.49 15.05 20.92
C GLY A 115 15.64 14.12 21.78
N SER A 116 14.46 13.69 21.33
CA SER A 116 13.70 12.66 22.02
C SER A 116 14.19 11.26 21.67
N PRO A 117 14.02 10.24 22.54
CA PRO A 117 14.35 8.85 22.20
C PRO A 117 13.65 8.37 20.91
N ARG A 118 12.43 8.87 20.66
CA ARG A 118 11.60 8.49 19.49
C ARG A 118 12.16 8.98 18.16
N GLU A 119 13.11 9.93 18.16
CA GLU A 119 13.86 10.29 16.95
C GLU A 119 14.55 9.08 16.33
N ALA A 120 14.98 8.11 17.15
CA ALA A 120 15.57 6.86 16.70
C ALA A 120 14.65 6.05 15.78
N TRP A 121 13.33 6.14 15.95
CA TRP A 121 12.37 5.46 15.07
C TRP A 121 12.48 5.95 13.61
N LEU A 122 12.63 7.25 13.40
CA LEU A 122 12.84 7.81 12.06
C LEU A 122 14.23 7.47 11.55
N LEU A 123 15.27 7.64 12.37
CA LEU A 123 16.65 7.39 11.94
C LEU A 123 16.84 5.95 11.48
N ARG A 124 16.30 4.97 12.21
CA ARG A 124 16.35 3.55 11.83
C ARG A 124 15.68 3.29 10.48
N LEU A 125 14.55 3.94 10.19
CA LEU A 125 13.89 3.85 8.88
C LEU A 125 14.84 4.29 7.76
N TYR A 126 15.48 5.45 7.90
CA TYR A 126 16.36 6.01 6.87
C TYR A 126 17.66 5.22 6.74
N LEU A 127 18.27 4.80 7.84
CA LEU A 127 19.46 3.93 7.82
C LEU A 127 19.16 2.61 7.10
N HIS A 128 17.94 2.09 7.23
CA HIS A 128 17.54 0.86 6.57
C HIS A 128 17.50 0.99 5.03
N LEU A 129 17.24 2.20 4.52
CA LEU A 129 17.24 2.51 3.08
C LEU A 129 18.65 2.72 2.50
N GLY A 130 19.68 2.78 3.35
CA GLY A 130 21.07 3.05 2.96
C GLY A 130 21.55 4.43 3.38
N ASP A 131 22.74 4.82 2.88
CA ASP A 131 23.34 6.12 3.22
C ASP A 131 22.48 7.28 2.66
N PRO A 132 21.90 8.14 3.52
CA PRO A 132 21.11 9.27 3.08
C PRO A 132 21.92 10.36 2.36
N LEU A 133 23.26 10.32 2.41
CA LEU A 133 24.15 11.28 1.75
C LEU A 133 24.72 10.78 0.42
N ALA A 134 24.51 9.52 0.06
CA ALA A 134 25.08 8.96 -1.16
C ALA A 134 24.36 9.49 -2.41
N ASP A 135 25.15 9.79 -3.46
CA ASP A 135 24.62 10.18 -4.78
C ASP A 135 23.70 9.11 -5.39
N THR A 136 23.88 7.84 -5.00
CA THR A 136 23.07 6.71 -5.43
C THR A 136 21.64 6.73 -4.90
N ARG A 137 21.32 7.62 -3.96
CA ARG A 137 19.98 7.75 -3.36
C ARG A 137 18.87 8.03 -4.38
N VAL A 138 19.18 8.71 -5.48
CA VAL A 138 18.22 8.92 -6.58
C VAL A 138 17.72 7.59 -7.16
N PHE A 139 18.60 6.58 -7.26
CA PHE A 139 18.23 5.25 -7.73
C PHE A 139 17.40 4.50 -6.70
N THR A 140 17.74 4.61 -5.41
CA THR A 140 16.91 4.07 -4.31
C THR A 140 15.49 4.66 -4.36
N GLY A 141 15.37 5.98 -4.52
CA GLY A 141 14.09 6.66 -4.68
C GLY A 141 13.31 6.17 -5.89
N ALA A 142 13.97 6.00 -7.05
CA ALA A 142 13.35 5.48 -8.26
C ALA A 142 12.84 4.04 -8.09
N ILE A 143 13.61 3.17 -7.43
CA ILE A 143 13.18 1.80 -7.12
C ILE A 143 11.98 1.83 -6.19
N VAL A 144 12.01 2.63 -5.12
CA VAL A 144 10.89 2.78 -4.19
C VAL A 144 9.64 3.31 -4.87
N PHE A 145 9.76 4.26 -5.81
CA PHE A 145 8.65 4.74 -6.63
C PHE A 145 7.99 3.58 -7.38
N VAL A 146 8.78 2.74 -8.05
CA VAL A 146 8.27 1.60 -8.82
C VAL A 146 7.63 0.57 -7.89
N VAL A 147 8.29 0.20 -6.79
CA VAL A 147 7.74 -0.75 -5.82
C VAL A 147 6.40 -0.25 -5.29
N ALA A 148 6.31 1.00 -4.81
CA ALA A 148 5.09 1.61 -4.31
C ALA A 148 3.93 1.62 -5.34
N ALA A 149 4.23 1.86 -6.62
CA ALA A 149 3.23 1.73 -7.68
C ALA A 149 2.73 0.28 -7.82
N LEU A 150 3.62 -0.71 -7.76
CA LEU A 150 3.24 -2.13 -7.79
C LEU A 150 2.43 -2.52 -6.54
N GLU A 151 2.80 -2.03 -5.37
CA GLU A 151 2.03 -2.26 -4.14
C GLU A 151 0.60 -1.77 -4.30
N GLU A 152 0.44 -0.53 -4.77
CA GLU A 152 -0.87 0.08 -4.91
C GLU A 152 -1.72 -0.64 -5.97
N LEU A 153 -1.10 -1.15 -7.04
CA LEU A 153 -1.77 -2.02 -8.01
C LEU A 153 -2.30 -3.29 -7.33
N VAL A 154 -1.50 -3.95 -6.51
CA VAL A 154 -1.89 -5.19 -5.82
C VAL A 154 -2.98 -4.93 -4.78
N TRP A 155 -2.77 -3.96 -3.90
CA TRP A 155 -3.68 -3.73 -2.78
C TRP A 155 -5.04 -3.18 -3.23
N ARG A 156 -5.08 -2.26 -4.22
CA ARG A 156 -6.36 -1.68 -4.69
C ARG A 156 -6.92 -2.39 -5.91
N GLY A 157 -6.07 -2.95 -6.76
CA GLY A 157 -6.47 -3.67 -7.96
C GLY A 157 -6.85 -5.13 -7.69
N LEU A 158 -6.33 -5.76 -6.63
CA LEU A 158 -6.63 -7.15 -6.29
C LEU A 158 -7.29 -7.28 -4.92
N VAL A 159 -6.61 -6.92 -3.82
CA VAL A 159 -7.12 -7.21 -2.46
C VAL A 159 -8.43 -6.46 -2.17
N MET A 160 -8.45 -5.14 -2.35
CA MET A 160 -9.65 -4.34 -2.10
C MET A 160 -10.81 -4.79 -3.00
N ARG A 161 -10.60 -4.91 -4.32
CA ARG A 161 -11.64 -5.35 -5.28
C ARG A 161 -12.17 -6.76 -5.00
N ALA A 162 -11.31 -7.68 -4.59
CA ALA A 162 -11.75 -9.02 -4.20
C ALA A 162 -12.67 -8.96 -2.97
N LEU A 163 -12.37 -8.10 -2.00
CA LEU A 163 -13.19 -7.90 -0.80
C LEU A 163 -14.50 -7.14 -1.07
N GLU A 164 -14.55 -6.28 -2.10
CA GLU A 164 -15.75 -5.50 -2.46
C GLU A 164 -16.95 -6.40 -2.79
N GLY A 165 -16.72 -7.52 -3.49
CA GLY A 165 -17.78 -8.46 -3.86
C GLY A 165 -18.58 -9.00 -2.66
N PRO A 166 -17.93 -9.64 -1.67
CA PRO A 166 -18.61 -10.24 -0.53
C PRO A 166 -18.93 -9.31 0.64
N PHE A 167 -18.21 -8.19 0.80
CA PHE A 167 -18.32 -7.33 2.00
C PHE A 167 -18.82 -5.91 1.69
N GLY A 168 -18.97 -5.57 0.42
CA GLY A 168 -19.34 -4.23 -0.02
C GLY A 168 -18.17 -3.25 0.02
N GLN A 169 -18.38 -2.10 -0.61
CA GLN A 169 -17.31 -1.14 -0.90
C GLN A 169 -16.64 -0.59 0.36
N VAL A 170 -17.40 -0.04 1.32
CA VAL A 170 -16.85 0.60 2.52
C VAL A 170 -16.04 -0.39 3.37
N THR A 171 -16.59 -1.57 3.62
CA THR A 171 -15.92 -2.61 4.41
C THR A 171 -14.64 -3.08 3.72
N ALA A 172 -14.67 -3.30 2.41
CA ALA A 172 -13.50 -3.73 1.64
C ALA A 172 -12.34 -2.72 1.71
N TRP A 173 -12.63 -1.43 1.66
CA TRP A 173 -11.62 -0.38 1.80
C TRP A 173 -10.99 -0.32 3.18
N LEU A 174 -11.80 -0.36 4.24
CA LEU A 174 -11.28 -0.34 5.59
C LEU A 174 -10.50 -1.62 5.91
N LEU A 175 -11.04 -2.78 5.50
CA LEU A 175 -10.38 -4.06 5.70
C LEU A 175 -9.09 -4.20 4.91
N SER A 176 -9.07 -3.82 3.62
CA SER A 176 -7.82 -3.81 2.84
C SER A 176 -6.78 -2.86 3.44
N SER A 177 -7.20 -1.74 4.03
CA SER A 177 -6.27 -0.82 4.70
C SER A 177 -5.71 -1.38 6.00
N ALA A 178 -6.54 -2.06 6.80
CA ALA A 178 -6.08 -2.78 7.98
C ALA A 178 -5.12 -3.91 7.61
N LEU A 179 -5.40 -4.66 6.54
CA LEU A 179 -4.54 -5.74 6.06
C LEU A 179 -3.20 -5.22 5.50
N PHE A 180 -3.21 -4.08 4.80
CA PHE A 180 -1.97 -3.41 4.36
C PHE A 180 -1.08 -3.08 5.56
N ALA A 181 -1.65 -2.49 6.61
CA ALA A 181 -0.92 -2.20 7.84
C ALA A 181 -0.46 -3.47 8.56
N ALA A 182 -1.31 -4.51 8.59
CA ALA A 182 -0.98 -5.81 9.18
C ALA A 182 0.22 -6.46 8.49
N ALA A 183 0.33 -6.34 7.16
CA ALA A 183 1.47 -6.83 6.40
C ALA A 183 2.80 -6.13 6.79
N HIS A 184 2.74 -4.97 7.43
CA HIS A 184 3.90 -4.22 7.90
C HIS A 184 4.20 -4.43 9.39
N LEU A 185 3.41 -5.22 10.13
CA LEU A 185 3.66 -5.49 11.56
C LEU A 185 5.08 -5.94 11.91
N PRO A 186 5.79 -6.74 11.08
CA PRO A 186 7.17 -7.11 11.39
C PRO A 186 8.10 -5.91 11.61
N THR A 187 7.85 -4.78 10.93
CA THR A 187 8.70 -3.58 11.08
C THR A 187 8.60 -2.96 12.47
N LEU A 188 7.53 -3.21 13.22
CA LEU A 188 7.40 -2.74 14.62
C LEU A 188 8.58 -3.19 15.47
N PHE A 189 8.99 -4.44 15.28
CA PHE A 189 10.03 -5.06 16.09
C PHE A 189 11.39 -4.95 15.42
N LEU A 190 11.45 -5.16 14.10
CA LEU A 190 12.71 -5.15 13.35
C LEU A 190 13.35 -3.75 13.25
N LEU A 191 12.53 -2.69 13.25
CA LEU A 191 12.99 -1.30 13.31
C LEU A 191 12.91 -0.70 14.72
N GLY A 192 12.66 -1.52 15.73
CA GLY A 192 12.60 -1.10 17.13
C GLY A 192 13.96 -0.58 17.63
N ASP A 193 13.92 0.18 18.72
CA ASP A 193 15.10 0.73 19.37
C ASP A 193 15.14 0.33 20.86
N PRO A 194 16.32 0.02 21.44
CA PRO A 194 16.42 -0.35 22.85
C PRO A 194 15.89 0.71 23.82
N LEU A 195 15.99 2.00 23.48
CA LEU A 195 15.51 3.10 24.32
C LEU A 195 14.09 3.53 23.97
N ALA A 196 13.74 3.56 22.68
CA ALA A 196 12.43 4.03 22.22
C ALA A 196 11.35 2.93 22.17
N GLY A 197 11.74 1.66 22.23
CA GLY A 197 10.85 0.51 22.10
C GLY A 197 10.45 0.20 20.65
N PRO A 198 9.34 -0.53 20.43
CA PRO A 198 8.83 -0.85 19.10
C PRO A 198 8.58 0.40 18.25
N ASN A 199 8.79 0.29 16.94
CA ASN A 199 8.70 1.41 16.00
C ASN A 199 7.36 1.39 15.22
N PRO A 200 6.37 2.20 15.61
CA PRO A 200 5.03 2.15 15.02
C PRO A 200 4.91 2.81 13.65
N LEU A 201 5.96 3.50 13.18
CA LEU A 201 5.82 4.50 12.12
C LEU A 201 5.32 3.92 10.80
N LEU A 202 5.91 2.83 10.31
CA LEU A 202 5.49 2.22 9.04
C LEU A 202 4.09 1.59 9.12
N VAL A 203 3.70 1.01 10.25
CA VAL A 203 2.36 0.45 10.43
C VAL A 203 1.32 1.55 10.49
N ALA A 204 1.57 2.59 11.29
CA ALA A 204 0.66 3.72 11.43
C ALA A 204 0.53 4.54 10.12
N ALA A 205 1.67 4.84 9.48
CA ALA A 205 1.69 5.51 8.18
C ALA A 205 1.04 4.64 7.11
N GLY A 206 1.33 3.34 7.09
CA GLY A 206 0.73 2.38 6.17
C GLY A 206 -0.79 2.35 6.30
N PHE A 207 -1.32 2.29 7.52
CA PHE A 207 -2.77 2.36 7.75
C PHE A 207 -3.38 3.68 7.29
N GLY A 208 -2.84 4.81 7.75
CA GLY A 208 -3.37 6.15 7.47
C GLY A 208 -3.32 6.49 5.97
N CYS A 209 -2.17 6.28 5.33
CA CYS A 209 -2.02 6.49 3.88
C CYS A 209 -2.92 5.54 3.10
N SER A 210 -3.06 4.29 3.56
CA SER A 210 -3.89 3.31 2.89
C SER A 210 -5.37 3.69 2.86
N ILE A 211 -5.87 4.27 3.95
CA ILE A 211 -7.21 4.85 4.01
C ILE A 211 -7.36 5.93 2.92
N VAL A 212 -6.40 6.85 2.80
CA VAL A 212 -6.47 7.93 1.82
C VAL A 212 -6.43 7.41 0.38
N TRP A 213 -5.49 6.52 0.03
CA TRP A 213 -5.39 5.99 -1.33
C TRP A 213 -6.60 5.13 -1.70
N GLY A 214 -7.09 4.30 -0.78
CA GLY A 214 -8.33 3.55 -0.99
C GLY A 214 -9.54 4.46 -1.23
N ARG A 215 -9.60 5.61 -0.53
CA ARG A 215 -10.65 6.62 -0.77
C ARG A 215 -10.53 7.26 -2.15
N VAL A 216 -9.32 7.51 -2.63
CA VAL A 216 -9.08 8.01 -4.00
C VAL A 216 -9.62 7.02 -5.03
N VAL A 217 -9.32 5.73 -4.89
CA VAL A 217 -9.83 4.70 -5.81
C VAL A 217 -11.35 4.58 -5.72
N HIS A 218 -11.94 4.59 -4.53
CA HIS A 218 -13.40 4.60 -4.36
C HIS A 218 -14.08 5.78 -5.05
N ARG A 219 -13.51 6.98 -4.95
CA ARG A 219 -14.10 8.19 -5.53
C ARG A 219 -13.94 8.27 -7.04
N THR A 220 -12.86 7.71 -7.58
CA THR A 220 -12.54 7.82 -9.00
C THR A 220 -12.89 6.58 -9.81
N GLY A 221 -13.11 5.44 -9.15
CA GLY A 221 -13.26 4.11 -9.76
C GLY A 221 -11.98 3.57 -10.41
N ARG A 222 -10.84 4.25 -10.25
CA ARG A 222 -9.64 4.08 -11.09
C ARG A 222 -8.37 4.07 -10.25
N LEU A 223 -7.37 3.34 -10.71
CA LEU A 223 -6.09 3.13 -10.02
C LEU A 223 -5.03 4.22 -10.29
N PRO A 224 -4.86 4.78 -11.51
CA PRO A 224 -3.78 5.73 -11.81
C PRO A 224 -3.57 6.88 -10.81
N PRO A 225 -4.61 7.61 -10.32
CA PRO A 225 -4.38 8.68 -9.36
C PRO A 225 -3.82 8.17 -8.02
N ALA A 226 -4.26 7.00 -7.55
CA ALA A 226 -3.76 6.41 -6.31
C ALA A 226 -2.37 5.79 -6.49
N LEU A 227 -2.14 5.08 -7.61
CA LEU A 227 -0.82 4.54 -8.01
C LEU A 227 0.23 5.64 -7.97
N PHE A 228 -0.04 6.75 -8.64
CA PHE A 228 0.87 7.88 -8.68
C PHE A 228 1.00 8.56 -7.31
N ALA A 229 -0.10 8.73 -6.56
CA ALA A 229 -0.03 9.31 -5.22
C ALA A 229 0.87 8.52 -4.27
N HIS A 230 0.72 7.19 -4.22
CA HIS A 230 1.56 6.34 -3.39
C HIS A 230 3.02 6.38 -3.85
N ALA A 231 3.26 6.14 -5.15
CA ALA A 231 4.61 6.13 -5.71
C ALA A 231 5.35 7.45 -5.47
N PHE A 232 4.69 8.58 -5.73
CA PHE A 232 5.27 9.90 -5.57
C PHE A 232 5.48 10.27 -4.10
N PHE A 233 4.56 9.90 -3.21
CA PHE A 233 4.74 10.08 -1.75
C PHE A 233 5.94 9.29 -1.24
N SER A 234 6.05 8.00 -1.56
CA SER A 234 7.15 7.15 -1.10
C SER A 234 8.49 7.61 -1.66
N TRP A 235 8.54 7.98 -2.95
CA TRP A 235 9.72 8.63 -3.53
C TRP A 235 10.10 9.93 -2.81
N ALA A 236 9.13 10.77 -2.48
CA ALA A 236 9.38 12.04 -1.80
C ALA A 236 9.93 11.82 -0.40
N ILE A 237 9.37 10.88 0.38
CA ILE A 237 9.93 10.50 1.70
C ILE A 237 11.38 10.01 1.56
N VAL A 238 11.67 9.20 0.55
CA VAL A 238 13.03 8.68 0.33
C VAL A 238 13.97 9.76 -0.18
N SER A 239 13.54 10.70 -1.01
CA SER A 239 14.43 11.69 -1.65
C SER A 239 14.60 12.96 -0.80
N PHE A 240 13.55 13.32 -0.05
CA PHE A 240 13.49 14.48 0.83
C PHE A 240 13.22 13.96 2.25
N PRO A 241 14.27 13.57 2.98
CA PRO A 241 14.09 12.96 4.28
C PRO A 241 13.52 13.96 5.28
N ILE A 242 12.34 13.66 5.82
CA ILE A 242 11.63 14.53 6.77
C ILE A 242 12.40 14.77 8.09
N TRP A 243 13.40 13.95 8.42
CA TRP A 243 14.23 14.18 9.61
C TRP A 243 15.19 15.39 9.47
N ARG A 244 15.51 15.79 8.22
CA ARG A 244 16.35 16.96 7.93
C ARG A 244 15.47 18.18 7.64
N PRO A 245 15.83 19.38 8.17
CA PRO A 245 15.12 20.60 7.86
C PRO A 245 15.37 21.06 6.42
#